data_AF-K7R1I7-F1
#
_entry.id   AF-K7R1I7-F1
#
_cell.length_a   1.000
_cell.length_b   1.000
_cell.length_c   1.000
_cell.angle_alpha   90.00
_cell.angle_beta   90.00
_cell.angle_gamma   90.00
#
_symmetry.space_group_name_H-M   'P 1'
#
loop_
_entity.id
_entity.type
_entity.pdbx_description
1 polymer ?
#
loop_
_entity_poly.entity_id
_entity_poly.type
_entity_poly.pdbx_seq_one_letter_code
_entity_poly.pdbx_strand_id
1 'polypeptide(L)'
;MVCPVCGEALDLEGVKPGEILDCEACGAVLKLLSDGTLEVVEPPAEGEVLFGLEAFGEGEEVVLRFSDGTLEEEVRVLRAELKEALARLEEGVGEEPPKEAEDEPNLEPDYLTVHVEGQEGPLALRRILFQGAEDLLEFSLPSGSLYQLPFRKALEYLRPILL
;
A
#
# COMPACT_ATOMS: atom_id res chain seq x y z
N MET A 1 -16.69 16.93 -20.14
CA MET A 1 -16.32 17.99 -19.16
C MET A 1 -14.96 18.54 -19.57
N VAL A 2 -14.33 19.46 -18.84
CA VAL A 2 -12.93 19.87 -19.13
C VAL A 2 -12.03 19.60 -17.94
N CYS A 3 -10.77 19.25 -18.20
CA CYS A 3 -9.76 19.10 -17.18
C CYS A 3 -9.49 20.44 -16.49
N PRO A 4 -9.60 20.55 -15.16
CA PRO A 4 -9.32 21.80 -14.44
C PRO A 4 -7.84 22.21 -14.49
N VAL A 5 -6.93 21.30 -14.88
CA VAL A 5 -5.49 21.55 -14.96
C VAL A 5 -5.08 22.12 -16.32
N CYS A 6 -5.42 21.44 -17.43
CA CYS A 6 -4.98 21.82 -18.77
C CYS A 6 -6.07 22.41 -19.67
N GLY A 7 -7.35 22.33 -19.27
CA GLY A 7 -8.49 22.80 -20.06
C GLY A 7 -8.94 21.88 -21.19
N GLU A 8 -8.30 20.72 -21.38
CA GLU A 8 -8.66 19.75 -22.42
C GLU A 8 -10.03 19.11 -22.15
N ALA A 9 -10.75 18.73 -23.21
CA ALA A 9 -12.01 18.01 -23.08
C ALA A 9 -11.79 16.60 -22.52
N LEU A 10 -12.56 16.26 -21.48
CA LEU A 10 -12.57 14.93 -20.87
C LEU A 10 -13.80 14.16 -21.32
N ASP A 11 -13.56 12.93 -21.77
CA ASP A 11 -14.60 11.91 -21.94
C ASP A 11 -14.94 11.31 -20.57
N LEU A 12 -16.21 11.37 -20.20
CA LEU A 12 -16.73 10.86 -18.94
C LEU A 12 -17.72 9.72 -19.16
N GLU A 13 -17.77 9.14 -20.37
CA GLU A 13 -18.72 8.08 -20.68
C GLU A 13 -18.46 6.86 -19.79
N GLY A 14 -19.45 6.53 -18.94
CA GLY A 14 -19.39 5.41 -18.01
C GLY A 14 -18.76 5.70 -16.64
N VAL A 15 -18.17 6.89 -16.44
CA VAL A 15 -17.52 7.28 -15.17
C VAL A 15 -18.57 7.64 -14.13
N LYS A 16 -18.53 7.00 -12.96
CA LYS A 16 -19.47 7.23 -11.86
C LYS A 16 -18.89 8.21 -10.83
N PRO A 17 -19.75 8.93 -10.10
CA PRO A 17 -19.28 9.72 -8.98
C PRO A 17 -18.55 8.85 -7.93
N GLY A 18 -17.38 9.31 -7.51
CA GLY A 18 -16.45 8.60 -6.66
C GLY A 18 -15.28 7.96 -7.41
N GLU A 19 -15.40 7.76 -8.73
CA GLU A 19 -14.35 7.14 -9.55
C GLU A 19 -13.24 8.15 -9.92
N ILE A 20 -12.04 7.59 -10.08
CA ILE A 20 -10.83 8.30 -10.49
C ILE A 20 -10.68 8.14 -12.00
N LEU A 21 -10.23 9.20 -12.68
CA LEU A 21 -9.88 9.20 -14.08
C LEU A 21 -8.63 10.02 -14.35
N ASP A 22 -7.88 9.64 -15.38
CA ASP A 22 -6.68 10.34 -15.81
C ASP A 22 -6.97 11.23 -17.02
N CYS A 23 -6.45 12.46 -16.99
CA CYS A 23 -6.48 13.32 -18.17
C CYS A 23 -5.37 12.88 -19.15
N GLU A 24 -5.74 12.27 -20.27
CA GLU A 24 -4.78 11.80 -21.29
C GLU A 24 -3.84 12.89 -21.84
N ALA A 25 -4.25 14.16 -21.80
CA ALA A 25 -3.46 15.27 -22.33
C ALA A 25 -2.39 15.81 -21.37
N CYS A 26 -2.61 15.76 -20.05
CA CYS A 26 -1.68 16.33 -19.07
C CYS A 26 -1.26 15.39 -17.95
N GLY A 27 -1.82 14.18 -17.90
CA GLY A 27 -1.53 13.17 -16.87
C GLY A 27 -2.10 13.51 -15.48
N ALA A 28 -2.98 14.50 -15.37
CA ALA A 28 -3.60 14.82 -14.09
C ALA A 28 -4.59 13.73 -13.66
N VAL A 29 -4.49 13.26 -12.42
CA VAL A 29 -5.42 12.34 -11.77
C VAL A 29 -6.58 13.15 -11.20
N LEU A 30 -7.81 12.79 -11.57
CA LEU A 30 -9.02 13.55 -11.22
C LEU A 30 -10.03 12.62 -10.56
N LYS A 31 -10.81 13.14 -9.60
CA LYS A 31 -11.95 12.43 -9.00
C LYS A 31 -13.25 13.12 -9.37
N LEU A 32 -14.22 12.36 -9.88
CA LEU A 32 -15.57 12.88 -10.11
C LEU A 32 -16.36 12.89 -8.80
N LEU A 33 -16.73 14.07 -8.31
CA LEU A 33 -17.52 14.21 -7.08
C LEU A 33 -19.02 13.98 -7.35
N SER A 34 -19.76 13.67 -6.29
CA SER A 34 -21.22 13.41 -6.35
C SER A 34 -22.06 14.61 -6.81
N ASP A 35 -21.50 15.81 -6.72
CA ASP A 35 -22.11 17.04 -7.24
C ASP A 35 -21.78 17.31 -8.72
N GLY A 36 -21.02 16.41 -9.36
CA GLY A 36 -20.61 16.51 -10.76
C GLY A 36 -19.39 17.41 -10.99
N THR A 37 -18.68 17.82 -9.94
CA THR A 37 -17.42 18.56 -10.07
C THR A 37 -16.21 17.62 -10.14
N LEU A 38 -15.10 18.12 -10.68
CA LEU A 38 -13.83 17.39 -10.73
C LEU A 38 -12.88 17.97 -9.68
N GLU A 39 -12.39 17.10 -8.80
CA GLU A 39 -11.32 17.42 -7.86
C GLU A 39 -9.99 16.92 -8.43
N VAL A 40 -8.96 17.78 -8.40
CA VAL A 40 -7.59 17.36 -8.73
C VAL A 40 -7.06 16.58 -7.55
N VAL A 41 -6.78 15.30 -7.78
CA VAL A 41 -6.10 14.46 -6.80
C VAL A 41 -4.62 14.65 -7.07
N GLU A 42 -3.92 15.32 -6.17
CA GLU A 42 -2.46 15.36 -6.25
C GLU A 42 -1.94 13.93 -6.02
N PRO A 43 -1.30 13.29 -7.02
CA PRO A 43 -0.56 12.08 -6.72
C PRO A 43 0.51 12.43 -5.68
N PRO A 44 0.88 11.52 -4.76
CA PRO A 44 1.99 11.77 -3.86
C PRO A 44 3.21 12.20 -4.69
N ALA A 45 3.85 13.30 -4.27
CA ALA A 45 4.98 13.89 -4.99
C ALA A 45 5.99 12.80 -5.39
N GLU A 46 6.52 12.87 -6.62
CA GLU A 46 7.51 11.94 -7.16
C GLU A 46 8.78 11.87 -6.28
N GLY A 47 8.71 11.06 -5.23
CA GLY A 47 9.82 10.32 -4.67
C GLY A 47 9.45 8.86 -4.88
N GLU A 48 10.26 8.14 -5.66
CA GLU A 48 10.13 6.71 -5.99
C GLU A 48 8.80 6.11 -5.55
N VAL A 49 7.78 6.23 -6.41
CA VAL A 49 6.50 5.54 -6.26
C VAL A 49 6.82 4.15 -5.74
N LEU A 50 6.24 3.78 -4.60
CA LEU A 50 6.26 2.42 -4.10
C LEU A 50 5.54 1.56 -5.13
N PHE A 51 6.28 1.13 -6.16
CA PHE A 51 5.71 0.52 -7.35
C PHE A 51 4.93 -0.71 -6.90
N GLY A 52 3.63 -0.69 -7.15
CA GLY A 52 2.73 -1.80 -6.83
C GLY A 52 2.01 -1.75 -5.49
N LEU A 53 1.95 -0.60 -4.79
CA LEU A 53 1.01 -0.39 -3.69
C LEU A 53 0.35 0.99 -3.75
N GLU A 54 -0.98 0.98 -3.78
CA GLU A 54 -1.82 2.14 -3.55
C GLU A 54 -2.75 1.87 -2.37
N ALA A 55 -3.08 2.91 -1.60
CA ALA A 55 -3.93 2.75 -0.43
C ALA A 55 -4.94 3.89 -0.30
N PHE A 56 -6.17 3.54 0.05
CA PHE A 56 -7.29 4.46 0.18
C PHE A 56 -7.99 4.24 1.52
N GLY A 57 -8.20 5.31 2.27
CA GLY A 57 -8.94 5.26 3.54
C GLY A 57 -10.44 5.46 3.31
N GLU A 58 -11.26 4.51 3.74
CA GLU A 58 -12.73 4.57 3.64
C GLU A 58 -13.34 4.30 5.02
N GLY A 59 -13.59 5.37 5.80
CA GLY A 59 -14.13 5.22 7.16
C GLY A 59 -13.21 4.39 8.06
N GLU A 60 -13.72 3.28 8.61
CA GLU A 60 -12.94 2.35 9.45
C GLU A 60 -12.13 1.34 8.64
N GLU A 61 -12.27 1.32 7.32
CA GLU A 61 -11.59 0.40 6.41
C GLU A 61 -10.48 1.09 5.63
N VAL A 62 -9.56 0.28 5.12
CA VAL A 62 -8.51 0.67 4.19
C VAL A 62 -8.54 -0.31 3.04
N VAL A 63 -8.58 0.24 1.83
CA VAL A 63 -8.42 -0.53 0.59
C VAL A 63 -6.95 -0.45 0.19
N LEU A 64 -6.28 -1.59 0.14
CA LEU A 64 -4.94 -1.73 -0.41
C LEU A 64 -5.05 -2.30 -1.81
N ARG A 65 -4.61 -1.55 -2.81
CA ARG A 65 -4.53 -2.00 -4.21
C ARG A 65 -3.07 -2.29 -4.56
N PHE A 66 -2.83 -3.52 -5.00
CA PHE A 66 -1.52 -3.99 -5.43
C PHE A 66 -1.47 -4.14 -6.94
N SER A 67 -0.33 -3.84 -7.55
CA SER A 67 -0.15 -4.02 -9.00
C SER A 67 1.29 -4.38 -9.35
N ASP A 68 1.47 -5.37 -10.22
CA ASP A 68 2.78 -5.69 -10.80
C ASP A 68 2.95 -5.12 -12.23
N GLY A 69 2.02 -4.26 -12.66
CA GLY A 69 1.93 -3.73 -14.03
C GLY A 69 1.24 -4.66 -15.02
N THR A 70 0.84 -5.87 -14.62
CA THR A 70 0.06 -6.81 -15.44
C THR A 70 -1.29 -7.17 -14.83
N LEU A 71 -1.36 -7.23 -13.50
CA LEU A 71 -2.56 -7.51 -12.74
C LEU A 71 -2.72 -6.46 -11.63
N GLU A 72 -3.97 -6.21 -11.27
CA GLU A 72 -4.35 -5.40 -10.12
C GLU A 72 -5.17 -6.25 -9.15
N GLU A 73 -4.85 -6.15 -7.86
CA GLU A 73 -5.49 -6.90 -6.79
C GLU A 73 -5.85 -5.97 -5.63
N GLU A 74 -7.08 -6.03 -5.14
CA GLU A 74 -7.53 -5.25 -3.99
C GLU A 74 -7.71 -6.14 -2.77
N VAL A 75 -7.31 -5.63 -1.61
CA VAL A 75 -7.60 -6.21 -0.31
C VAL A 75 -8.20 -5.15 0.59
N ARG A 76 -9.36 -5.44 1.19
CA ARG A 76 -9.99 -4.57 2.19
C ARG A 76 -9.69 -5.07 3.59
N VAL A 77 -9.17 -4.20 4.44
CA VAL A 77 -8.82 -4.50 5.84
C VAL A 77 -9.32 -3.42 6.78
N LEU A 78 -9.51 -3.78 8.05
CA LEU A 78 -9.81 -2.79 9.09
C LEU A 78 -8.59 -1.91 9.36
N ARG A 79 -8.79 -0.58 9.37
CA ARG A 79 -7.76 0.42 9.63
C ARG A 79 -7.03 0.15 10.94
N ALA A 80 -7.79 -0.15 11.99
CA ALA A 80 -7.26 -0.40 13.33
C ALA A 80 -6.34 -1.63 13.35
N GLU A 81 -6.74 -2.71 12.69
CA GLU A 81 -5.95 -3.95 12.65
C GLU A 81 -4.67 -3.77 11.82
N LEU A 82 -4.78 -3.13 10.65
CA LEU A 82 -3.61 -2.84 9.82
C LEU A 82 -2.62 -1.94 10.57
N LYS A 83 -3.11 -0.92 11.28
CA LYS A 83 -2.28 -0.03 12.10
C LYS A 83 -1.57 -0.78 13.21
N GLU A 84 -2.28 -1.63 13.95
CA GLU A 84 -1.68 -2.43 15.01
C GLU A 84 -0.65 -3.42 14.46
N ALA A 85 -0.94 -4.07 13.34
CA ALA A 85 -0.02 -5.01 12.72
C ALA A 85 1.28 -4.33 12.28
N LEU A 86 1.20 -3.17 11.64
CA LEU A 86 2.39 -2.40 11.26
C LEU A 86 3.16 -1.90 12.48
N ALA A 87 2.48 -1.49 13.56
CA ALA A 87 3.13 -1.11 14.81
C ALA A 87 3.90 -2.29 15.43
N ARG A 88 3.32 -3.50 15.44
CA ARG A 88 4.01 -4.72 15.91
C ARG A 88 5.25 -5.03 15.07
N LEU A 89 5.19 -4.84 13.75
CA LEU A 89 6.33 -5.01 12.85
C LEU A 89 7.43 -3.96 13.07
N GLU A 90 7.05 -2.73 13.42
CA GLU A 90 7.97 -1.63 13.71
C GLU A 90 8.64 -1.78 15.07
N GLU A 91 7.88 -2.15 16.11
CA GLU A 91 8.36 -2.36 17.47
C GLU A 91 9.15 -3.67 17.64
N GLY A 92 8.90 -4.67 16.78
CA GLY A 92 9.67 -5.92 16.73
C GLY A 92 9.47 -6.88 17.92
N VAL A 93 8.33 -6.82 18.61
CA VAL A 93 8.22 -7.32 20.00
C VAL A 93 7.98 -8.86 20.07
N GLY A 94 8.70 -9.65 20.88
CA GLY A 94 9.38 -9.30 22.14
C GLY A 94 10.64 -10.07 22.61
N GLU A 95 11.39 -9.30 23.42
CA GLU A 95 12.47 -9.47 24.42
C GLU A 95 13.69 -10.39 24.25
N GLU A 96 13.71 -11.42 23.43
CA GLU A 96 14.97 -12.13 23.17
C GLU A 96 15.17 -12.38 21.68
N PRO A 97 16.20 -11.77 21.03
CA PRO A 97 16.66 -12.32 19.77
C PRO A 97 17.00 -13.81 20.01
N PRO A 98 16.71 -14.72 19.08
CA PRO A 98 17.20 -16.09 19.20
C PRO A 98 18.70 -16.00 19.45
N LYS A 99 19.16 -16.58 20.57
CA LYS A 99 20.59 -16.66 20.85
C LYS A 99 21.25 -17.33 19.65
N GLU A 100 22.14 -16.59 19.00
CA GLU A 100 23.02 -17.12 17.97
C GLU A 100 23.61 -18.43 18.50
N ALA A 101 23.36 -19.53 17.80
CA ALA A 101 24.09 -20.76 18.07
C ALA A 101 25.56 -20.44 17.79
N GLU A 102 26.36 -20.42 18.85
CA GLU A 102 27.80 -20.14 18.76
C GLU A 102 28.43 -21.10 17.72
N ASP A 103 29.08 -20.50 16.72
CA ASP A 103 30.10 -21.04 15.82
C ASP A 103 29.77 -21.38 14.34
N GLU A 104 28.64 -20.97 13.74
CA GLU A 104 28.50 -20.89 12.27
C GLU A 104 27.77 -19.61 11.81
N PRO A 105 28.12 -18.99 10.66
CA PRO A 105 27.43 -17.79 10.17
C PRO A 105 26.02 -18.19 9.75
N ASN A 106 25.02 -17.84 10.55
CA ASN A 106 23.63 -17.98 10.15
C ASN A 106 23.35 -16.93 9.05
N LEU A 107 23.26 -17.37 7.80
CA LEU A 107 22.97 -16.54 6.63
C LEU A 107 21.45 -16.49 6.32
N GLU A 108 20.60 -16.88 7.27
CA GLU A 108 19.15 -16.84 7.08
C GLU A 108 18.59 -15.45 7.45
N PRO A 109 17.65 -14.90 6.67
CA PRO A 109 17.01 -13.63 7.00
C PRO A 109 16.14 -13.78 8.24
N ASP A 110 16.20 -12.80 9.14
CA ASP A 110 15.24 -12.68 10.23
C ASP A 110 13.90 -12.19 9.66
N TYR A 111 12.81 -12.89 10.02
CA TYR A 111 11.48 -12.51 9.59
C TYR A 111 10.51 -12.39 10.77
N LEU A 112 9.69 -11.34 10.73
CA LEU A 112 8.58 -11.13 11.64
C LEU A 112 7.29 -11.09 10.83
N THR A 113 6.35 -11.99 11.11
CA THR A 113 5.08 -12.10 10.39
C THR A 113 3.90 -11.75 11.28
N VAL A 114 3.00 -10.92 10.78
CA VAL A 114 1.71 -10.58 11.39
C VAL A 114 0.61 -10.84 10.36
N HIS A 115 -0.56 -11.27 10.82
CA HIS A 115 -1.71 -11.48 9.95
C HIS A 115 -2.78 -10.43 10.28
N VAL A 116 -3.42 -9.92 9.24
CA VAL A 116 -4.55 -8.99 9.31
C VAL A 116 -5.74 -9.69 8.65
N GLU A 117 -6.91 -9.64 9.28
CA GLU A 117 -8.11 -10.21 8.68
C GLU A 117 -8.63 -9.26 7.59
N GLY A 118 -8.71 -9.75 6.37
CA GLY A 118 -9.27 -9.02 5.23
C GLY A 118 -10.61 -9.59 4.80
N GLN A 119 -11.41 -8.78 4.10
CA GLN A 119 -12.73 -9.20 3.61
C GLN A 119 -12.63 -10.39 2.64
N GLU A 120 -11.60 -10.41 1.81
CA GLU A 120 -11.33 -11.47 0.83
C GLU A 120 -10.52 -12.64 1.41
N GLY A 121 -10.04 -12.53 2.65
CA GLY A 121 -9.20 -13.50 3.33
C GLY A 121 -8.03 -12.85 4.09
N PRO A 122 -7.20 -13.64 4.79
CA PRO A 122 -6.12 -13.11 5.59
C PRO A 122 -5.01 -12.49 4.72
N LEU A 123 -4.60 -11.27 5.08
CA LEU A 123 -3.43 -10.59 4.55
C LEU A 123 -2.25 -10.85 5.50
N ALA A 124 -1.18 -11.48 5.01
CA ALA A 124 0.03 -11.65 5.79
C ALA A 124 1.00 -10.49 5.52
N LEU A 125 1.51 -9.89 6.60
CA LEU A 125 2.53 -8.84 6.56
C LEU A 125 3.81 -9.40 7.17
N ARG A 126 4.92 -9.34 6.43
CA ARG A 126 6.20 -9.87 6.88
C ARG A 126 7.30 -8.84 6.73
N ARG A 127 7.99 -8.49 7.83
CA ARG A 127 9.22 -7.72 7.76
C ARG A 127 10.39 -8.67 7.56
N ILE A 128 11.24 -8.40 6.57
CA ILE A 128 12.40 -9.22 6.22
C ILE A 128 13.66 -8.39 6.46
N LEU A 129 14.52 -8.88 7.34
CA LEU A 129 15.79 -8.25 7.71
C LEU A 129 16.94 -9.16 7.32
N PHE A 130 17.84 -8.63 6.48
CA PHE A 130 19.06 -9.34 6.09
C PHE A 130 20.27 -8.42 6.21
N GLN A 131 21.37 -8.94 6.76
CA GLN A 131 22.56 -8.13 7.01
C GLN A 131 23.15 -7.58 5.70
N GLY A 132 23.20 -6.25 5.59
CA GLY A 132 23.75 -5.58 4.41
C GLY A 132 22.78 -5.47 3.22
N ALA A 133 21.52 -5.89 3.37
CA ALA A 133 20.45 -5.66 2.40
C ALA A 133 19.44 -4.62 2.91
N GLU A 134 18.52 -4.22 2.03
CA GLU A 134 17.42 -3.32 2.38
C GLU A 134 16.40 -4.02 3.31
N ASP A 135 15.85 -3.26 4.26
CA ASP A 135 14.77 -3.69 5.16
C ASP A 135 13.45 -3.70 4.37
N LEU A 136 12.82 -4.86 4.24
CA LEU A 136 11.66 -5.05 3.36
C LEU A 136 10.38 -5.37 4.16
N LEU A 137 9.26 -4.86 3.67
CA LEU A 137 7.91 -5.28 4.02
C LEU A 137 7.35 -6.10 2.86
N GLU A 138 7.00 -7.34 3.13
CA GLU A 138 6.28 -8.22 2.23
C GLU A 138 4.80 -8.29 2.59
N PHE A 139 3.95 -8.21 1.58
CA PHE A 139 2.52 -8.46 1.64
C PHE A 139 2.23 -9.79 0.93
N SER A 140 1.65 -10.75 1.64
CA SER A 140 1.11 -11.98 1.06
C SER A 140 -0.41 -11.89 0.99
N LEU A 141 -0.93 -11.78 -0.23
CA LEU A 141 -2.37 -11.62 -0.48
C LEU A 141 -3.10 -12.97 -0.36
N PRO A 142 -4.43 -12.95 -0.14
CA PRO A 142 -5.25 -14.17 -0.12
C PRO A 142 -5.17 -15.02 -1.40
N SER A 143 -4.89 -14.38 -2.54
CA SER A 143 -4.65 -15.04 -3.83
C SER A 143 -3.37 -15.87 -3.88
N GLY A 144 -2.44 -15.62 -2.95
CA GLY A 144 -1.08 -16.17 -2.95
C GLY A 144 -0.05 -15.26 -3.61
N SER A 145 -0.44 -14.11 -4.16
CA SER A 145 0.48 -13.10 -4.69
C SER A 145 1.33 -12.48 -3.60
N LEU A 146 2.58 -12.11 -3.95
CA LEU A 146 3.56 -11.52 -3.04
C LEU A 146 4.03 -10.17 -3.58
N TYR A 147 4.00 -9.15 -2.73
CA TYR A 147 4.50 -7.81 -3.05
C TYR A 147 5.52 -7.38 -1.99
N GLN A 148 6.70 -6.93 -2.42
CA GLN A 148 7.80 -6.55 -1.54
C GLN A 148 8.17 -5.09 -1.75
N LEU A 149 8.23 -4.35 -0.66
CA LEU A 149 8.39 -2.90 -0.63
C LEU A 149 9.39 -2.53 0.46
N PRO A 150 10.20 -1.47 0.30
CA PRO A 150 11.07 -1.01 1.39
C PRO A 150 10.25 -0.66 2.64
N PHE A 151 10.57 -1.30 3.77
CA PHE A 151 9.77 -1.27 4.99
C PHE A 151 9.47 0.16 5.46
N ARG A 152 10.50 1.00 5.52
CA ARG A 152 10.38 2.39 5.97
C ARG A 152 9.54 3.25 5.02
N LYS A 153 9.72 3.09 3.71
CA LYS A 153 8.93 3.82 2.72
C LYS A 153 7.46 3.39 2.78
N ALA A 154 7.18 2.09 2.87
CA ALA A 154 5.82 1.57 2.99
C ALA A 154 5.10 2.11 4.24
N LEU A 155 5.79 2.17 5.38
CA LEU A 155 5.25 2.79 6.59
C LEU A 155 4.96 4.28 6.41
N GLU A 156 5.89 5.05 5.84
CA GLU A 156 5.70 6.47 5.59
C GLU A 156 4.51 6.74 4.66
N TYR A 157 4.33 5.90 3.65
CA TYR A 157 3.20 5.97 2.73
C TYR A 157 1.86 5.63 3.39
N LEU A 158 1.79 4.57 4.20
CA LEU A 158 0.54 4.13 4.81
C LEU A 158 0.13 4.98 6.03
N ARG A 159 1.08 5.55 6.77
CA ARG A 159 0.81 6.36 7.98
C ARG A 159 -0.29 7.41 7.82
N PRO A 160 -0.29 8.32 6.81
CA PRO A 160 -1.34 9.34 6.68
C PRO A 160 -2.75 8.76 6.49
N ILE A 161 -2.87 7.53 5.98
CA ILE A 161 -4.16 6.85 5.72
C ILE A 161 -4.67 6.16 6.99
N LEU A 162 -3.75 5.74 7.87
CA LEU A 162 -4.03 5.01 9.11
C LEU A 162 -4.19 5.90 10.34
N LEU A 163 -4.04 7.22 10.18
CA LEU A 163 -4.26 8.20 11.25
C LEU A 163 -5.74 8.53 11.47
#